data_AF-U5SCN6-F1
#
_entry.id   AF-U5SCN6-F1
#
_cell.length_a   1.000
_cell.length_b   1.000
_cell.length_c   1.000
_cell.angle_alpha   90.00
_cell.angle_beta   90.00
_cell.angle_gamma   90.00
#
_symmetry.space_group_name_H-M   'P 1'
#
loop_
_entity.id
_entity.type
_entity.pdbx_description
1 polymer ?
#
loop_
_entity_poly.entity_id
_entity_poly.type
_entity_poly.pdbx_seq_one_letter_code
_entity_poly.pdbx_strand_id
1 'polypeptide(L)' 'MIYLLMTVVLVLGGLTYIQATEINKLKSLFSYNQSKMIKDALEYLKVMNEIQTIKNIRQDYYPIDLVQAKKIVEKAKSRR' A
#
# COMPACT_ATOMS: atom_id res chain seq x y z
N MET A 1 -33.82 -23.88 1.00
CA MET A 1 -33.16 -22.68 0.44
C MET A 1 -32.15 -22.04 1.40
N ILE A 2 -32.48 -21.81 2.67
CA ILE A 2 -31.58 -21.20 3.67
C ILE A 2 -30.26 -21.98 3.88
N TYR A 3 -30.31 -23.31 3.93
CA TYR A 3 -29.11 -24.13 4.10
C TYR A 3 -28.12 -24.01 2.93
N LEU A 4 -28.65 -23.88 1.70
CA LEU A 4 -27.88 -23.72 0.47
C LEU A 4 -27.20 -22.35 0.43
N LEU A 5 -27.90 -21.30 0.87
CA LEU A 5 -27.34 -19.95 1.04
C LEU A 5 -26.20 -19.94 2.07
N MET A 6 -26.38 -20.58 3.22
CA MET A 6 -25.35 -20.69 4.26
C MET A 6 -24.08 -21.38 3.75
N THR A 7 -24.22 -22.44 2.94
CA THR A 7 -23.05 -23.13 2.36
C THR A 7 -22.30 -22.23 1.38
N VAL A 8 -23.02 -21.49 0.52
CA VAL A 8 -22.42 -20.56 -0.43
C VAL A 8 -21.66 -19.44 0.29
N VAL A 9 -22.23 -18.88 1.37
CA VAL A 9 -21.56 -17.84 2.16
C VAL A 9 -20.27 -18.36 2.80
N LEU A 10 -20.28 -19.58 3.34
CA LEU A 10 -19.09 -20.20 3.92
C LEU A 10 -17.99 -20.44 2.89
N VAL A 11 -18.35 -20.91 1.69
CA VAL A 11 -17.38 -21.13 0.60
C VAL A 11 -16.77 -19.81 0.14
N LEU A 12 -17.58 -18.75 -0.02
CA LEU A 12 -17.11 -17.42 -0.39
C LEU A 12 -16.22 -16.79 0.70
N GLY A 13 -16.56 -16.98 1.97
CA GLY A 13 -15.73 -16.58 3.10
C GLY A 13 -14.37 -17.27 3.13
N GLY A 14 -14.34 -18.58 2.85
CA GLY A 14 -13.09 -19.34 2.76
C GLY A 14 -12.20 -18.88 1.61
N LEU A 15 -12.78 -18.66 0.43
CA LEU A 15 -12.03 -18.20 -0.75
C LEU A 15 -11.44 -16.80 -0.56
N THR A 16 -12.19 -15.88 0.02
CA THR A 16 -11.71 -14.51 0.31
C THR A 16 -10.56 -14.51 1.32
N TYR A 17 -10.60 -15.40 2.31
CA TYR A 17 -9.51 -15.58 3.28
C TYR A 17 -8.21 -16.08 2.62
N ILE A 18 -8.31 -17.08 1.74
CA ILE A 18 -7.16 -17.62 1.01
C ILE A 18 -6.53 -16.54 0.11
N GLN A 19 -7.37 -15.81 -0.64
CA GLN A 19 -6.91 -14.71 -1.50
C GLN A 19 -6.20 -13.61 -0.70
N ALA A 20 -6.74 -13.22 0.45
CA ALA A 20 -6.10 -12.22 1.31
C ALA A 20 -4.71 -12.67 1.80
N THR A 21 -4.56 -13.95 2.10
CA THR A 21 -3.30 -14.54 2.56
C THR A 21 -2.24 -14.54 1.45
N GLU A 22 -2.63 -14.89 0.23
CA GLU A 22 -1.73 -14.84 -0.93
C GLU A 22 -1.32 -13.41 -1.30
N ILE A 23 -2.26 -12.46 -1.24
CA ILE A 23 -1.98 -11.04 -1.46
C ILE A 23 -0.97 -10.53 -0.44
N ASN A 24 -1.08 -10.91 0.83
CA ASN A 24 -0.13 -10.51 1.86
C ASN A 24 1.26 -11.11 1.63
N LYS A 25 1.35 -12.38 1.17
CA LYS A 25 2.62 -12.99 0.75
C LYS A 25 3.23 -12.25 -0.44
N LEU A 26 2.43 -11.95 -1.46
CA LEU A 26 2.87 -11.19 -2.64
C LEU A 26 3.36 -9.79 -2.26
N LYS A 27 2.63 -9.07 -1.38
CA LYS A 27 3.04 -7.78 -0.84
C LYS A 27 4.36 -7.85 -0.07
N SER A 28 4.60 -8.93 0.68
CA SER A 28 5.85 -9.11 1.43
C SER A 28 7.08 -9.36 0.55
N LEU A 29 6.88 -9.85 -0.67
CA LEU A 29 7.94 -10.07 -1.65
C LEU A 29 8.34 -8.78 -2.38
N PHE A 30 7.55 -7.70 -2.27
CA PHE A 30 7.97 -6.39 -2.75
C PHE A 30 9.07 -5.83 -1.84
N SER A 31 10.31 -5.96 -2.27
CA SER A 31 11.45 -5.26 -1.66
C SER A 31 11.40 -3.79 -2.09
N TYR A 32 10.82 -2.96 -1.23
CA TYR A 32 10.78 -1.51 -1.43
C TYR A 32 12.14 -0.90 -1.08
N ASN A 33 12.80 -0.29 -2.07
CA ASN A 33 13.99 0.50 -1.83
C ASN A 33 13.61 1.83 -1.15
N GLN A 34 13.47 1.80 0.18
CA GLN A 34 13.09 2.95 0.98
C GLN A 34 13.98 4.17 0.75
N SER A 35 15.28 3.97 0.52
CA SER A 35 16.22 5.06 0.26
C SER A 35 15.88 5.81 -1.03
N LYS A 36 15.50 5.08 -2.09
CA LYS A 36 15.05 5.68 -3.35
C LYS A 36 13.74 6.46 -3.15
N MET A 37 12.78 5.88 -2.45
CA MET A 37 11.48 6.52 -2.20
C MET A 37 11.59 7.81 -1.39
N ILE A 38 12.50 7.86 -0.40
CA ILE A 38 12.77 9.07 0.38
C ILE A 38 13.39 10.15 -0.52
N LYS A 39 14.29 9.77 -1.44
CA LYS A 39 14.90 10.71 -2.39
C LYS A 39 13.87 11.30 -3.35
N ASP A 40 13.01 10.46 -3.91
CA ASP A 40 11.95 10.91 -4.82
C ASP A 40 10.92 11.76 -4.09
N ALA A 41 10.56 11.41 -2.84
CA ALA A 41 9.68 12.23 -2.01
C ALA A 41 10.30 13.60 -1.69
N LEU A 42 11.61 13.67 -1.44
CA LEU A 42 12.34 14.94 -1.28
C LEU A 42 12.28 15.80 -2.55
N GLU A 43 12.42 15.19 -3.73
CA GLU A 43 12.30 15.90 -5.00
C GLU A 43 10.88 16.43 -5.22
N TYR A 44 9.86 15.61 -4.99
CA TYR A 44 8.47 16.06 -5.07
C TYR A 44 8.16 17.18 -4.09
N LEU A 45 8.59 17.09 -2.83
CA LEU A 45 8.37 18.14 -1.82
C LEU A 45 9.02 19.51 -2.16
N LYS A 46 9.92 19.57 -3.15
CA LYS A 46 10.45 20.85 -3.66
C LYS A 46 9.47 21.56 -4.58
N VAL A 47 8.61 20.82 -5.27
CA VAL A 47 7.79 21.33 -6.38
C VAL A 47 6.29 21.27 -6.07
N MET A 48 5.85 20.40 -5.15
CA MET A 48 4.45 20.19 -4.83
C MET A 48 4.18 20.07 -3.33
N ASN A 49 2.91 20.16 -2.95
CA ASN A 49 2.50 20.06 -1.55
C ASN A 49 2.58 18.61 -1.02
N GLU A 50 2.47 18.46 0.29
CA GLU A 50 2.61 17.16 0.98
C GLU A 50 1.57 16.13 0.52
N ILE A 51 0.32 16.56 0.33
CA ILE A 51 -0.79 15.69 -0.08
C ILE A 51 -0.57 15.14 -1.50
N GLN A 52 -0.15 16.00 -2.43
CA GLN A 52 0.19 15.59 -3.80
C GLN A 52 1.40 14.67 -3.81
N THR A 53 2.41 14.95 -2.98
CA THR A 53 3.60 14.10 -2.87
C THR A 53 3.24 12.69 -2.39
N ILE A 54 2.39 12.56 -1.36
CA ILE A 54 1.91 11.26 -0.86
C ILE A 54 1.17 10.51 -1.97
N LYS A 55 0.34 11.21 -2.76
CA LYS A 55 -0.41 10.61 -3.87
C LYS A 55 0.54 10.06 -4.95
N ASN A 56 1.54 10.84 -5.36
CA ASN A 56 2.50 10.42 -6.39
C ASN A 56 3.36 9.25 -5.92
N ILE A 57 3.92 9.30 -4.71
CA ILE A 57 4.68 8.17 -4.14
C ILE A 57 3.86 6.89 -4.11
N ARG A 58 2.55 6.98 -3.82
CA ARG A 58 1.67 5.81 -3.81
C ARG A 58 1.37 5.27 -5.21
N GLN A 59 1.38 6.12 -6.23
CA GLN A 59 1.19 5.72 -7.63
C GLN A 59 2.46 5.07 -8.19
N ASP A 60 3.63 5.67 -7.96
CA ASP A 60 4.90 5.21 -8.51
C ASP A 60 5.41 3.93 -7.82
N TYR A 61 5.00 3.71 -6.57
CA TYR A 61 5.47 2.60 -5.74
C TYR A 61 4.32 1.72 -5.23
N TYR A 62 3.33 1.44 -6.08
CA TYR A 62 2.30 0.44 -5.75
C TYR A 62 2.92 -0.94 -5.46
N PRO A 63 2.44 -1.73 -4.48
CA PRO A 63 1.30 -1.50 -3.58
C PRO A 63 1.67 -0.94 -2.18
N ILE A 64 2.27 0.25 -2.10
CA ILE A 64 2.45 0.95 -0.82
C ILE A 64 1.11 1.47 -0.25
N ASP A 65 0.85 1.20 1.02
CA ASP A 65 -0.34 1.73 1.72
C ASP A 65 -0.21 3.23 2.01
N LEU A 66 -1.34 3.92 2.18
CA LEU A 66 -1.36 5.37 2.48
C LEU A 66 -0.50 5.73 3.69
N VAL A 67 -0.55 4.93 4.76
CA VAL A 67 0.24 5.15 5.98
C VAL A 67 1.73 5.03 5.71
N GLN A 68 2.14 4.08 4.87
CA GLN A 68 3.53 3.88 4.50
C GLN A 68 4.04 5.04 3.63
N ALA A 69 3.25 5.46 2.63
CA ALA A 69 3.55 6.63 1.81
C ALA A 69 3.69 7.90 2.68
N LYS A 70 2.75 8.12 3.62
CA LYS A 70 2.83 9.24 4.57
C LYS A 70 4.12 9.21 5.40
N LYS A 71 4.49 8.05 5.95
CA LYS A 71 5.75 7.87 6.71
C LYS A 71 6.99 8.20 5.88
N ILE A 72 7.00 7.85 4.59
CA ILE A 72 8.11 8.17 3.68
C ILE A 72 8.21 9.68 3.47
N VAL A 73 7.07 10.34 3.22
CA VAL A 73 7.02 11.80 3.02
C VAL A 73 7.37 12.57 4.28
N GLU A 74 6.89 12.14 5.46
CA GLU A 74 7.29 12.71 6.75
C GLU A 74 8.80 12.55 7.01
N LYS A 75 9.38 11.38 6.72
CA LYS A 75 10.83 11.15 6.81
C LYS A 75 11.63 12.01 5.83
N ALA A 76 11.09 12.26 4.62
CA ALA A 76 11.70 13.15 3.66
C ALA A 76 11.68 14.59 4.17
N LYS A 77 10.54 15.04 4.72
CA LYS A 77 10.38 16.38 5.29
C LYS A 77 11.27 16.62 6.50
N SER A 78 11.48 15.63 7.37
CA SER A 78 12.38 15.77 8.52
C SER A 78 13.87 15.81 8.16
N ARG A 79 14.24 15.47 6.92
CA ARG A 79 15.61 15.49 6.40
C ARG A 79 15.91 16.71 5.52
N ARG A 80 14.88 17.52 5.25
CA ARG A 80 14.98 18.81 4.56
C ARG A 80 15.31 19.89 5.57
#